data_AF-A0AAN8IKJ3-F1
#
_entry.id   AF-A0AAN8IKJ3-F1
#
_cell.length_a   1.000
_cell.length_b   1.000
_cell.length_c   1.000
_cell.angle_alpha   90.00
_cell.angle_beta   90.00
_cell.angle_gamma   90.00
#
_symmetry.space_group_name_H-M   'P 1'
#
loop_
_entity.id
_entity.type
_entity.pdbx_description
1 polymer ?
#
loop_
_entity_poly.entity_id
_entity_poly.type
_entity_poly.pdbx_seq_one_letter_code
_entity_poly.pdbx_strand_id
1 'polypeptide(L)'
;MLQEELTETTTEDKLRRLTSFFTNKSFDDIDMSFDLHGDINVDRDYFLEMMAGALTHHFGIDTDANALEGFSTLEDINNYISSRQ
;
A
#
# COMPACT_ATOMS: atom_id res chain seq x y z
N MET A 1 -4.32 -16.12 11.04
CA MET A 1 -4.85 -16.15 9.66
C MET A 1 -4.35 -14.98 8.81
N LEU A 2 -4.69 -13.71 9.08
CA LEU A 2 -4.18 -12.59 8.24
C LEU A 2 -2.64 -12.41 8.30
N GLN A 3 -2.02 -12.69 9.46
CA GLN A 3 -0.57 -12.56 9.62
C GLN A 3 0.25 -13.63 8.87
N GLU A 4 -0.26 -14.85 8.69
CA GLU A 4 0.46 -15.94 8.00
C GLU A 4 0.42 -15.81 6.47
N GLU A 5 -0.66 -15.24 5.91
CA GLU A 5 -0.75 -15.00 4.47
C GLU A 5 0.20 -13.89 3.99
N LEU A 6 0.61 -12.97 4.87
CA LEU A 6 1.50 -11.87 4.53
C LEU A 6 2.99 -12.23 4.68
N THR A 7 3.36 -13.36 5.29
CA THR A 7 4.76 -13.70 5.54
C THR A 7 5.48 -14.36 4.35
N GLU A 8 4.76 -15.00 3.43
CA GLU A 8 5.34 -15.64 2.22
C GLU A 8 5.07 -14.88 0.91
N THR A 9 4.50 -13.68 1.00
CA THR A 9 4.04 -12.89 -0.16
C THR A 9 5.03 -11.80 -0.55
N THR A 10 5.11 -11.52 -1.86
CA THR A 10 6.00 -10.49 -2.42
C THR A 10 5.60 -9.08 -1.93
N THR A 11 6.48 -8.08 -2.10
CA THR A 11 6.13 -6.68 -1.81
C THR A 11 4.89 -6.24 -2.57
N GLU A 12 4.79 -6.62 -3.85
CA GLU A 12 3.62 -6.38 -4.69
C GLU A 12 2.36 -7.01 -4.08
N ASP A 13 2.38 -8.30 -3.74
CA ASP A 13 1.22 -8.98 -3.17
C ASP A 13 0.75 -8.30 -1.88
N LYS A 14 1.68 -7.90 -1.01
CA LYS A 14 1.35 -7.18 0.23
C LYS A 14 0.68 -5.85 -0.05
N LEU A 15 1.20 -5.07 -1.00
CA LEU A 15 0.62 -3.77 -1.38
C LEU A 15 -0.76 -3.92 -2.02
N ARG A 16 -0.92 -4.88 -2.93
CA ARG A 16 -2.21 -5.19 -3.56
C ARG A 16 -3.24 -5.64 -2.52
N ARG A 17 -2.85 -6.53 -1.60
CA ARG A 17 -3.70 -7.00 -0.49
C ARG A 17 -4.11 -5.86 0.42
N LEU A 18 -3.16 -5.00 0.82
CA LEU A 18 -3.42 -3.85 1.67
C LEU A 18 -4.41 -2.87 1.00
N THR A 19 -4.19 -2.58 -0.27
CA THR A 19 -5.02 -1.66 -1.06
C THR A 19 -6.44 -2.19 -1.21
N SER A 20 -6.62 -3.51 -1.36
CA SER A 20 -7.95 -4.13 -1.48
C SER A 20 -8.88 -3.84 -0.30
N PHE A 21 -8.35 -3.53 0.89
CA PHE A 21 -9.17 -3.14 2.04
C PHE A 21 -9.79 -1.75 1.93
N PHE A 22 -9.27 -0.91 1.04
CA PHE A 22 -9.66 0.49 0.86
C PHE A 22 -10.41 0.74 -0.44
N THR A 23 -10.68 -0.30 -1.23
CA THR A 23 -11.38 -0.22 -2.52
C THR A 23 -12.49 -1.28 -2.61
N ASN A 24 -13.28 -1.21 -3.69
CA ASN A 24 -14.26 -2.24 -4.03
C ASN A 24 -13.70 -3.27 -5.02
N LYS A 25 -12.43 -3.12 -5.41
CA LYS A 25 -11.75 -4.04 -6.34
C LYS A 25 -11.23 -5.27 -5.61
N SER A 26 -11.26 -6.41 -6.30
CA SER A 26 -10.67 -7.63 -5.79
C SER A 26 -9.13 -7.58 -5.89
N PHE A 27 -8.43 -8.46 -5.18
CA PHE A 27 -6.97 -8.57 -5.28
C PHE A 27 -6.49 -8.76 -6.73
N ASP A 28 -7.23 -9.50 -7.54
CA ASP A 28 -6.90 -9.79 -8.94
C ASP A 28 -7.09 -8.58 -9.87
N ASP A 29 -7.88 -7.58 -9.44
CA ASP A 29 -8.16 -6.35 -10.20
C ASP A 29 -7.24 -5.17 -9.79
N ILE A 30 -6.31 -5.41 -8.87
CA ILE A 30 -5.35 -4.42 -8.39
C ILE A 30 -3.98 -4.83 -8.90
N ASP A 31 -3.30 -3.96 -9.63
CA ASP A 31 -1.92 -4.13 -10.08
C ASP A 31 -1.05 -2.95 -9.65
N MET A 32 0.23 -2.96 -10.01
CA MET A 32 1.17 -1.91 -9.61
C MET A 32 0.84 -0.52 -10.18
N SER A 33 0.10 -0.44 -11.28
CA SER A 33 -0.35 0.81 -11.89
C SER A 33 -1.65 1.37 -11.29
N PHE A 34 -2.22 0.69 -10.29
CA PHE A 34 -3.48 1.07 -9.65
C PHE A 34 -3.46 2.51 -9.14
N ASP A 35 -4.49 3.29 -9.49
CA ASP A 35 -4.63 4.71 -9.13
C ASP A 35 -5.09 4.89 -7.68
N LEU A 36 -4.22 5.45 -6.86
CA LEU A 36 -4.49 5.72 -5.44
C LEU A 36 -5.44 6.89 -5.20
N HIS A 37 -5.72 7.71 -6.21
CA HIS A 37 -6.60 8.88 -6.10
C HIS A 37 -8.03 8.56 -6.53
N GLY A 38 -8.20 7.84 -7.64
CA GLY A 38 -9.52 7.58 -8.23
C GLY A 38 -10.25 6.38 -7.65
N ASP A 39 -9.51 5.35 -7.19
CA ASP A 39 -10.09 4.04 -6.88
C ASP A 39 -10.17 3.73 -5.37
N ILE A 40 -9.81 4.68 -4.52
CA ILE A 40 -9.87 4.57 -3.05
C ILE A 40 -11.22 5.07 -2.54
N ASN A 41 -11.86 4.28 -1.68
CA ASN A 41 -13.22 4.52 -1.17
C ASN A 41 -13.26 5.14 0.24
N VAL A 42 -12.09 5.47 0.79
CA VAL A 42 -11.95 6.14 2.09
C VAL A 42 -11.36 7.52 1.90
N ASP A 43 -11.41 8.33 2.96
CA ASP A 43 -10.72 9.62 2.97
C ASP A 43 -9.21 9.44 2.66
N ARG A 44 -8.66 10.37 1.88
CA ARG A 44 -7.28 10.28 1.40
C ARG A 44 -6.28 10.35 2.55
N ASP A 45 -6.51 11.22 3.53
CA ASP A 45 -5.58 11.37 4.66
C ASP A 45 -5.60 10.09 5.50
N TYR A 46 -6.79 9.54 5.74
CA TYR A 46 -6.91 8.24 6.43
C TYR A 46 -6.22 7.10 5.67
N PHE A 47 -6.36 7.04 4.34
CA PHE A 47 -5.65 6.05 3.52
C PHE A 47 -4.13 6.18 3.69
N LEU A 48 -3.60 7.40 3.57
CA LEU A 48 -2.16 7.66 3.68
C LEU A 48 -1.62 7.34 5.07
N GLU A 49 -2.35 7.66 6.13
CA GLU A 49 -2.00 7.30 7.51
C GLU A 49 -1.92 5.78 7.69
N MET A 50 -2.93 5.05 7.21
CA MET A 50 -2.97 3.60 7.30
C MET A 50 -1.86 2.94 6.47
N MET A 51 -1.59 3.46 5.27
CA MET A 51 -0.49 3.00 4.43
C MET A 51 0.86 3.23 5.11
N ALA A 52 1.12 4.41 5.66
CA ALA A 52 2.36 4.71 6.37
C ALA A 52 2.58 3.75 7.56
N GLY A 53 1.53 3.48 8.34
CA GLY A 53 1.58 2.50 9.42
C GLY A 53 1.88 1.08 8.93
N ALA A 54 1.29 0.68 7.81
CA ALA A 54 1.56 -0.63 7.20
C ALA A 54 2.97 -0.75 6.63
N LEU A 55 3.51 0.33 6.03
CA LEU A 55 4.90 0.40 5.57
C LEU A 55 5.89 0.20 6.73
N THR A 56 5.61 0.86 7.86
CA THR A 56 6.39 0.69 9.08
C THR A 56 6.30 -0.76 9.58
N HIS A 57 5.09 -1.30 9.70
CA HIS A 57 4.87 -2.61 10.32
C HIS A 57 5.36 -3.79 9.47
N HIS A 58 5.10 -3.78 8.16
CA HIS A 58 5.36 -4.94 7.28
C HIS A 58 6.69 -4.86 6.54
N PHE A 59 7.27 -3.65 6.42
CA PHE A 59 8.51 -3.42 5.65
C PHE A 59 9.61 -2.77 6.48
N GLY A 60 9.34 -2.38 7.72
CA GLY A 60 10.35 -1.76 8.61
C GLY A 60 10.75 -0.35 8.19
N ILE A 61 9.92 0.32 7.39
CA ILE A 61 10.21 1.66 6.87
C ILE A 61 9.55 2.71 7.74
N ASP A 62 10.37 3.48 8.46
CA ASP A 62 9.91 4.64 9.22
C ASP A 62 9.50 5.76 8.25
N THR A 63 8.20 6.06 8.19
CA THR A 63 7.59 7.01 7.26
C THR A 63 6.27 7.54 7.82
N ASP A 64 5.79 8.65 7.27
CA ASP A 64 4.50 9.24 7.62
C ASP A 64 3.61 9.48 6.38
N ALA A 65 2.38 9.93 6.60
CA ALA A 65 1.42 10.22 5.52
C ALA A 65 1.91 11.32 4.57
N ASN A 66 2.63 12.34 5.08
CA ASN A 66 3.14 13.45 4.28
C ASN A 66 4.17 12.95 3.24
N ALA A 67 5.03 12.00 3.62
CA ALA A 67 5.98 11.38 2.70
C ALA A 67 5.31 10.61 1.55
N LEU A 68 4.06 10.18 1.73
CA LEU A 68 3.28 9.42 0.75
C LEU A 68 2.32 10.30 -0.07
N GLU A 69 2.17 11.59 0.27
CA GLU A 69 1.18 12.48 -0.34
C GLU A 69 1.32 12.57 -1.87
N GLY A 70 2.57 12.61 -2.35
CA GLY A 70 2.91 12.69 -3.77
C GLY A 70 2.77 11.40 -4.57
N PHE A 71 2.39 10.28 -3.96
CA PHE A 71 2.30 8.99 -4.64
C PHE A 71 0.94 8.80 -5.31
N SER A 72 1.00 8.46 -6.60
CA SER A 72 -0.18 8.29 -7.45
C SER A 72 -0.52 6.81 -7.67
N THR A 73 0.48 5.93 -7.58
CA THR A 73 0.33 4.50 -7.89
C THR A 73 0.94 3.59 -6.82
N LEU A 74 0.59 2.30 -6.85
CA LEU A 74 1.29 1.30 -6.03
C LEU A 74 2.77 1.14 -6.43
N GLU A 75 3.10 1.39 -7.69
CA GLU A 75 4.49 1.41 -8.18
C GLU A 75 5.32 2.48 -7.48
N ASP A 76 4.76 3.68 -7.25
CA ASP A 76 5.44 4.73 -6.47
C ASP A 76 5.79 4.26 -5.07
N ILE A 77 4.85 3.57 -4.40
CA ILE A 77 5.08 3.00 -3.06
C ILE A 77 6.12 1.87 -3.11
N ASN A 78 6.08 1.00 -4.10
CA ASN A 78 7.05 -0.08 -4.25
C ASN A 78 8.47 0.44 -4.52
N ASN A 79 8.60 1.50 -5.33
CA ASN A 79 9.86 2.18 -5.56
C ASN A 79 10.37 2.85 -4.29
N TYR A 80 9.47 3.46 -3.51
CA TYR A 80 9.79 4.02 -2.20
C TYR A 80 10.34 2.96 -1.24
N ILE A 81 9.68 1.79 -1.18
CA ILE A 81 10.14 0.64 -0.38
C ILE A 81 11.52 0.19 -0.82
N SER A 82 11.68 -0.07 -2.12
CA SER A 82 12.92 -0.59 -2.70
C SER A 82 14.11 0.36 -2.50
N SER A 83 13.88 1.66 -2.44
CA SER A 83 14.93 2.66 -2.19
C SER A 83 15.45 2.70 -0.74
N ARG A 84 14.79 1.99 0.18
CA ARG A 84 15.07 1.99 1.64
C ARG A 84 15.47 0.62 2.20
N GLN A 85 15.59 -0.37 1.32
CA GLN A 85 16.09 -1.73 1.62
C GLN A 85 17.54 -1.86 1.15
#